data_AF-A0A6U6B1M9-F1
#
_entry.id   AF-A0A6U6B1M9-F1
#
_cell.length_a   1.000
_cell.length_b   1.000
_cell.length_c   1.000
_cell.angle_alpha   90.00
_cell.angle_beta   90.00
_cell.angle_gamma   90.00
#
_symmetry.space_group_name_H-M   'P 1'
#
loop_
_entity.id
_entity.type
_entity.pdbx_description
1 polymer ?
#
loop_
_entity_poly.entity_id
_entity_poly.type
_entity_poly.pdbx_seq_one_letter_code
_entity_poly.pdbx_strand_id
1 'polypeptide(L)'
;MDQGMQSQLGAMEVESLQAMVKQTEAKLQELSVEHDRMIAEGKEQQQAFIRREVQYQSQIKRMKELLEKAISSRGNENNGMPRLREMHEKIMQKLAEKQDATKTLMMKQEKEMLKIFRSKLFEVEDKLKKTGGKKNNEAVGGIPRSWLERATKLARELEHYKEESIRLDAENERLTKESTRLQAEYHSHEDDVRYLESQLVALKKENLKLKKDREDAATVSMRAFLATDHSKRQRSQEEERPPAEDGSKPQESKQMEEEAYAQIEKVKVSISRMRKLIEDERARLREVRTAHVKELASRTELESFLRDCLADVKKQITRHKMESLDKIAQTKHNTASSLHETEDQKEERDRVLELLLSQERVITLLFEKTFPDQASMKLFGGPRLKREMDTNSTVDGSMTQTDKVRTGYVNQQSSCVLCL
;
A
#
# COMPACT_ATOMS: atom_id res chain seq x y z
N MET A 1 -71.73 -175.44 -23.00
CA MET A 1 -71.87 -174.02 -23.39
C MET A 1 -71.34 -173.18 -22.24
N ASP A 2 -70.02 -172.91 -22.17
CA ASP A 2 -69.50 -171.89 -21.25
C ASP A 2 -68.05 -171.43 -21.56
N GLN A 3 -67.17 -172.35 -21.99
CA GLN A 3 -65.76 -172.02 -22.27
C GLN A 3 -65.53 -171.10 -23.49
N GLY A 4 -66.53 -170.95 -24.39
CA GLY A 4 -66.39 -170.14 -25.61
C GLY A 4 -66.35 -168.63 -25.36
N MET A 5 -67.14 -168.10 -24.42
CA MET A 5 -67.23 -166.65 -24.20
C MET A 5 -66.05 -166.10 -23.37
N GLN A 6 -65.50 -166.88 -22.44
CA GLN A 6 -64.29 -166.47 -21.70
C GLN A 6 -63.04 -166.42 -22.59
N SER A 7 -62.90 -167.35 -23.55
CA SER A 7 -61.79 -167.29 -24.53
C SER A 7 -61.86 -166.07 -25.45
N GLN A 8 -63.06 -165.58 -25.76
CA GLN A 8 -63.24 -164.45 -26.68
C GLN A 8 -62.94 -163.09 -26.00
N LEU A 9 -63.32 -162.94 -24.73
CA LEU A 9 -62.97 -161.76 -23.91
C LEU A 9 -61.45 -161.66 -23.68
N GLY A 10 -60.79 -162.76 -23.31
CA GLY A 10 -59.33 -162.77 -23.13
C GLY A 10 -58.55 -162.48 -24.42
N ALA A 11 -59.04 -162.94 -25.58
CA ALA A 11 -58.43 -162.63 -26.87
C ALA A 11 -58.50 -161.13 -27.21
N MET A 12 -59.64 -160.47 -26.96
CA MET A 12 -59.80 -159.03 -27.19
C MET A 12 -58.90 -158.18 -26.27
N GLU A 13 -58.70 -158.58 -25.02
CA GLU A 13 -57.75 -157.91 -24.13
C GLU A 13 -56.29 -158.08 -24.60
N VAL A 14 -55.92 -159.27 -25.08
CA VAL A 14 -54.56 -159.53 -25.62
C VAL A 14 -54.30 -158.74 -26.91
N GLU A 15 -55.24 -158.66 -27.84
CA GLU A 15 -55.10 -157.84 -29.06
C GLU A 15 -55.01 -156.34 -28.73
N SER A 16 -55.83 -155.86 -27.79
CA SER A 16 -55.78 -154.48 -27.30
C SER A 16 -54.42 -154.14 -26.66
N LEU A 17 -53.88 -155.04 -25.83
CA LEU A 17 -52.54 -154.91 -25.25
C LEU A 17 -51.44 -154.95 -26.32
N GLN A 18 -51.54 -155.84 -27.32
CA GLN A 18 -50.58 -155.87 -28.43
C GLN A 18 -50.63 -154.60 -29.29
N ALA A 19 -51.81 -154.03 -29.53
CA ALA A 19 -51.96 -152.75 -30.22
C ALA A 19 -51.34 -151.60 -29.39
N MET A 20 -51.55 -151.61 -28.07
CA MET A 20 -50.94 -150.63 -27.16
C MET A 20 -49.41 -150.76 -27.13
N VAL A 21 -48.86 -151.98 -27.05
CA VAL A 21 -47.42 -152.25 -27.11
C VAL A 21 -46.82 -151.76 -28.43
N LYS A 22 -47.43 -152.08 -29.57
CA LYS A 22 -46.96 -151.55 -30.87
C LYS A 22 -47.04 -150.02 -30.95
N GLN A 23 -48.05 -149.41 -30.33
CA GLN A 23 -48.16 -147.95 -30.27
C GLN A 23 -47.09 -147.33 -29.36
N THR A 24 -46.73 -147.97 -28.24
CA THR A 24 -45.64 -147.50 -27.37
C THR A 24 -44.27 -147.74 -27.99
N GLU A 25 -44.06 -148.85 -28.70
CA GLU A 25 -42.85 -149.13 -29.47
C GLU A 25 -42.65 -148.11 -30.60
N ALA A 26 -43.71 -147.82 -31.38
CA ALA A 26 -43.66 -146.80 -32.43
C ALA A 26 -43.37 -145.40 -31.86
N LYS A 27 -44.01 -145.02 -30.74
CA LYS A 27 -43.73 -143.76 -30.05
C LYS A 27 -42.31 -143.71 -29.47
N LEU A 28 -41.79 -144.82 -28.94
CA LEU A 28 -40.42 -144.92 -28.44
C LEU A 28 -39.41 -144.77 -29.58
N GLN A 29 -39.69 -145.38 -30.74
CA GLN A 29 -38.85 -145.26 -31.93
C GLN A 29 -38.90 -143.84 -32.52
N GLU A 30 -40.07 -143.22 -32.60
CA GLU A 30 -40.25 -141.81 -33.00
C GLU A 30 -39.50 -140.86 -32.05
N LEU A 31 -39.65 -141.05 -30.73
CA LEU A 31 -38.89 -140.29 -29.72
C LEU A 31 -37.38 -140.53 -29.79
N SER A 32 -36.92 -141.75 -30.13
CA SER A 32 -35.50 -142.04 -30.34
C SER A 32 -34.95 -141.30 -31.55
N VAL A 33 -35.67 -141.33 -32.69
CA VAL A 33 -35.27 -140.60 -33.91
C VAL A 33 -35.27 -139.09 -33.66
N GLU A 34 -36.25 -138.56 -32.94
CA GLU A 34 -36.31 -137.13 -32.60
C GLU A 34 -35.22 -136.73 -31.59
N HIS A 35 -34.90 -137.60 -30.62
CA HIS A 35 -33.78 -137.41 -29.70
C HIS A 35 -32.43 -137.42 -30.45
N ASP A 36 -32.24 -138.35 -31.38
CA ASP A 36 -31.05 -138.42 -32.22
C ASP A 36 -30.95 -137.20 -33.17
N ARG A 37 -32.09 -136.71 -33.68
CA ARG A 37 -32.18 -135.47 -34.46
C ARG A 37 -31.79 -134.25 -33.61
N MET A 38 -32.32 -134.10 -32.41
CA MET A 38 -31.93 -133.04 -31.46
C MET A 38 -30.43 -133.12 -31.10
N ILE A 39 -29.87 -134.31 -30.92
CA ILE A 39 -28.43 -134.50 -30.71
C ILE A 39 -27.61 -134.11 -31.94
N ALA A 40 -28.07 -134.43 -33.15
CA ALA A 40 -27.40 -134.06 -34.39
C ALA A 40 -27.42 -132.54 -34.61
N GLU A 41 -28.58 -131.90 -34.47
CA GLU A 41 -28.75 -130.44 -34.58
C GLU A 41 -27.95 -129.71 -33.51
N GLY A 42 -27.95 -130.19 -32.25
CA GLY A 42 -27.13 -129.62 -31.17
C GLY A 42 -25.63 -129.72 -31.45
N LYS A 43 -25.16 -130.84 -32.01
CA LYS A 43 -23.76 -131.01 -32.45
C LYS A 43 -23.41 -130.08 -33.61
N GLU A 44 -24.30 -129.91 -34.59
CA GLU A 44 -24.07 -129.01 -35.73
C GLU A 44 -23.97 -127.55 -35.27
N GLN A 45 -24.89 -127.10 -34.40
CA GLN A 45 -24.86 -125.78 -33.78
C GLN A 45 -23.55 -125.58 -33.01
N GLN A 46 -23.16 -126.52 -32.15
CA GLN A 46 -21.90 -126.45 -31.40
C GLN A 46 -20.68 -126.34 -32.34
N GLN A 47 -20.64 -127.12 -33.43
CA GLN A 47 -19.57 -126.99 -34.42
C GLN A 47 -19.60 -125.64 -35.16
N ALA A 48 -20.77 -125.08 -35.46
CA ALA A 48 -20.89 -123.76 -36.07
C ALA A 48 -20.34 -122.66 -35.15
N PHE A 49 -20.64 -122.73 -33.84
CA PHE A 49 -20.04 -121.84 -32.84
C PHE A 49 -18.52 -122.00 -32.77
N ILE A 50 -17.99 -123.23 -32.69
CA ILE A 50 -16.54 -123.48 -32.67
C ILE A 50 -15.86 -122.93 -33.93
N ARG A 51 -16.44 -123.14 -35.13
CA ARG A 51 -15.91 -122.59 -36.39
C ARG A 51 -15.84 -121.07 -36.36
N ARG A 52 -16.89 -120.40 -35.88
CA ARG A 52 -16.96 -118.94 -35.76
C ARG A 52 -15.97 -118.39 -34.72
N GLU A 53 -15.83 -119.07 -33.59
CA GLU A 53 -14.88 -118.70 -32.53
C GLU A 53 -13.43 -118.82 -33.00
N VAL A 54 -13.07 -119.91 -33.68
CA VAL A 54 -11.73 -120.07 -34.29
C VAL A 54 -11.46 -118.99 -35.34
N GLN A 55 -12.46 -118.60 -36.14
CA GLN A 55 -12.34 -117.47 -37.06
C GLN A 55 -12.06 -116.16 -36.34
N TYR A 56 -12.83 -115.80 -35.30
CA TYR A 56 -12.60 -114.57 -34.52
C TYR A 56 -11.25 -114.59 -33.80
N GLN A 57 -10.85 -115.71 -33.19
CA GLN A 57 -9.53 -115.84 -32.57
C GLN A 57 -8.40 -115.66 -33.60
N SER A 58 -8.55 -116.20 -34.82
CA SER A 58 -7.57 -116.00 -35.90
C SER A 58 -7.50 -114.54 -36.38
N GLN A 59 -8.64 -113.84 -36.44
CA GLN A 59 -8.70 -112.41 -36.78
C GLN A 59 -8.07 -111.54 -35.68
N ILE A 60 -8.41 -111.80 -34.42
CA ILE A 60 -7.81 -111.13 -33.26
C ILE A 60 -6.31 -111.36 -33.22
N LYS A 61 -5.83 -112.59 -33.47
CA LYS A 61 -4.40 -112.88 -33.55
C LYS A 61 -3.72 -112.08 -34.67
N ARG A 62 -4.28 -112.08 -35.89
CA ARG A 62 -3.76 -111.32 -37.02
C ARG A 62 -3.75 -109.80 -36.74
N MET A 63 -4.79 -109.26 -36.13
CA MET A 63 -4.85 -107.84 -35.74
C MET A 63 -3.80 -107.50 -34.66
N LYS A 64 -3.61 -108.37 -33.66
CA LYS A 64 -2.54 -108.21 -32.66
C LYS A 64 -1.15 -108.24 -33.30
N GLU A 65 -0.88 -109.20 -34.19
CA GLU A 65 0.40 -109.27 -34.92
C GLU A 65 0.64 -108.04 -35.81
N LEU A 66 -0.40 -107.48 -36.45
CA LEU A 66 -0.30 -106.25 -37.23
C LEU A 66 -0.03 -105.02 -36.34
N LEU A 67 -0.71 -104.91 -35.19
CA LEU A 67 -0.45 -103.86 -34.20
C LEU A 67 0.96 -103.97 -33.62
N GLU A 68 1.43 -105.18 -33.29
CA GLU A 68 2.74 -105.41 -32.72
C GLU A 68 3.86 -105.12 -33.74
N LYS A 69 3.67 -105.49 -35.01
CA LYS A 69 4.56 -105.08 -36.11
C LYS A 69 4.55 -103.57 -36.32
N ALA A 70 3.39 -102.90 -36.24
CA ALA A 70 3.30 -101.45 -36.34
C ALA A 70 3.96 -100.72 -35.15
N ILE A 71 3.83 -101.25 -33.93
CA ILE A 71 4.49 -100.73 -32.72
C ILE A 71 6.00 -100.91 -32.81
N SER A 72 6.46 -102.11 -33.20
CA SER A 72 7.88 -102.43 -33.38
C SER A 72 8.51 -101.59 -34.49
N SER A 73 7.81 -101.40 -35.61
CA SER A 73 8.24 -100.52 -36.71
C SER A 73 8.28 -99.04 -36.31
N ARG A 74 7.46 -98.60 -35.35
CA ARG A 74 7.52 -97.25 -34.76
C ARG A 74 8.53 -97.14 -33.60
N GLY A 75 9.20 -98.24 -33.25
CA GLY A 75 10.07 -98.34 -32.08
C GLY A 75 11.25 -97.37 -32.05
N ASN A 76 11.69 -96.85 -33.20
CA ASN A 76 12.79 -95.88 -33.30
C ASN A 76 12.35 -94.41 -33.44
N GLU A 77 11.10 -94.13 -33.86
CA GLU A 77 10.62 -92.75 -34.05
C GLU A 77 10.09 -92.12 -32.74
N ASN A 78 9.80 -92.95 -31.73
CA ASN A 78 9.29 -92.49 -30.45
C ASN A 78 10.25 -91.59 -29.65
N ASN A 79 11.53 -91.48 -30.02
CA ASN A 79 12.45 -90.49 -29.43
C ASN A 79 12.13 -89.04 -29.81
N GLY A 80 11.33 -88.82 -30.87
CA GLY A 80 10.88 -87.48 -31.26
C GLY A 80 10.01 -86.81 -30.18
N MET A 81 9.11 -87.55 -29.54
CA MET A 81 8.17 -86.99 -28.57
C MET A 81 8.77 -86.58 -27.21
N PRO A 82 9.66 -87.38 -26.57
CA PRO A 82 10.40 -86.94 -25.38
C PRO A 82 11.25 -85.71 -25.66
N ARG A 83 11.99 -85.69 -26.78
CA ARG A 83 12.81 -84.53 -27.18
C ARG A 83 11.96 -83.30 -27.50
N LEU A 84 10.79 -83.47 -28.13
CA LEU A 84 9.84 -82.39 -28.37
C LEU A 84 9.27 -81.84 -27.05
N ARG A 85 8.94 -82.69 -26.08
CA ARG A 85 8.53 -82.27 -24.73
C ARG A 85 9.64 -81.52 -24.01
N GLU A 86 10.88 -82.01 -24.06
CA GLU A 86 12.05 -81.34 -23.47
C GLU A 86 12.33 -79.97 -24.12
N MET A 87 12.22 -79.87 -25.45
CA MET A 87 12.34 -78.59 -26.15
C MET A 87 11.19 -77.65 -25.83
N HIS A 88 9.96 -78.15 -25.72
CA HIS A 88 8.81 -77.35 -25.30
C HIS A 88 8.98 -76.84 -23.86
N GLU A 89 9.42 -77.69 -22.93
CA GLU A 89 9.72 -77.29 -21.54
C GLU A 89 10.78 -76.19 -21.50
N LYS A 90 11.88 -76.33 -22.27
CA LYS A 90 12.92 -75.30 -22.40
C LYS A 90 12.41 -74.00 -23.04
N ILE A 91 11.43 -74.08 -23.94
CA ILE A 91 10.78 -72.90 -24.53
C ILE A 91 9.86 -72.24 -23.49
N MET A 92 9.07 -73.00 -22.74
CA MET A 92 8.19 -72.50 -21.69
C MET A 92 8.98 -71.87 -20.54
N GLN A 93 10.08 -72.50 -20.11
CA GLN A 93 11.01 -71.92 -19.13
C GLN A 93 11.59 -70.59 -19.64
N LYS A 94 12.12 -70.54 -20.86
CA LYS A 94 12.63 -69.29 -21.45
C LYS A 94 11.55 -68.23 -21.63
N LEU A 95 10.31 -68.63 -21.92
CA LEU A 95 9.19 -67.71 -22.02
C LEU A 95 8.83 -67.12 -20.65
N ALA A 96 8.80 -67.93 -19.59
CA ALA A 96 8.62 -67.48 -18.21
C ALA A 96 9.75 -66.53 -17.78
N GLU A 97 11.01 -66.90 -18.01
CA GLU A 97 12.19 -66.05 -17.75
C GLU A 97 12.09 -64.69 -18.48
N LYS A 98 11.63 -64.69 -19.75
CA LYS A 98 11.40 -63.45 -20.51
C LYS A 98 10.19 -62.65 -20.02
N GLN A 99 9.14 -63.31 -19.56
CA GLN A 99 7.96 -62.67 -18.98
C GLN A 99 8.31 -61.98 -17.65
N ASP A 100 9.08 -62.63 -16.77
CA ASP A 100 9.57 -62.05 -15.52
C ASP A 100 10.61 -60.95 -15.74
N ALA A 101 11.52 -61.11 -16.73
CA ALA A 101 12.41 -60.03 -17.15
C ALA A 101 11.64 -58.80 -17.67
N THR A 102 10.54 -59.02 -18.41
CA THR A 102 9.68 -57.94 -18.91
C THR A 102 8.91 -57.26 -17.77
N LYS A 103 8.32 -58.04 -16.86
CA LYS A 103 7.63 -57.54 -15.67
C LYS A 103 8.54 -56.71 -14.76
N THR A 104 9.76 -57.19 -14.50
CA THR A 104 10.74 -56.46 -13.70
C THR A 104 11.29 -55.23 -14.41
N LEU A 105 11.37 -55.22 -15.75
CA LEU A 105 11.69 -54.02 -16.53
C LEU A 105 10.57 -52.98 -16.45
N MET A 106 9.31 -53.38 -16.61
CA MET A 106 8.15 -52.48 -16.46
C MET A 106 8.10 -51.86 -15.07
N MET A 107 8.25 -52.64 -14.00
CA MET A 107 8.30 -52.12 -12.62
C MET A 107 9.46 -51.13 -12.40
N LYS A 108 10.62 -51.33 -13.06
CA LYS A 108 11.74 -50.38 -13.01
C LYS A 108 11.40 -49.08 -13.77
N GLN A 109 10.76 -49.17 -14.93
CA GLN A 109 10.32 -48.02 -15.72
C GLN A 109 9.26 -47.20 -14.97
N GLU A 110 8.24 -47.86 -14.38
CA GLU A 110 7.24 -47.22 -13.52
C GLU A 110 7.89 -46.47 -12.34
N LYS A 111 8.83 -47.11 -11.65
CA LYS A 111 9.57 -46.49 -10.53
C LYS A 111 10.37 -45.27 -10.96
N GLU A 112 11.04 -45.31 -12.11
CA GLU A 112 11.80 -44.16 -12.62
C GLU A 112 10.86 -43.04 -13.12
N MET A 113 9.74 -43.37 -13.78
CA MET A 113 8.71 -42.37 -14.10
C MET A 113 8.16 -41.70 -12.84
N LEU A 114 7.81 -42.46 -11.80
CA LEU A 114 7.36 -41.91 -10.52
C LEU A 114 8.41 -41.01 -9.85
N LYS A 115 9.70 -41.35 -9.96
CA LYS A 115 10.81 -40.50 -9.49
C LYS A 115 10.92 -39.20 -10.28
N ILE A 116 10.80 -39.25 -11.61
CA ILE A 116 10.77 -38.05 -12.47
C ILE A 116 9.54 -37.17 -12.15
N PHE A 117 8.36 -37.78 -11.99
CA PHE A 117 7.14 -37.05 -11.60
C PHE A 117 7.29 -36.39 -10.22
N ARG A 118 7.87 -37.08 -9.23
CA ARG A 118 8.15 -36.50 -7.90
C ARG A 118 9.15 -35.34 -7.96
N SER A 119 10.22 -35.46 -8.76
CA SER A 119 11.16 -34.35 -9.00
C SER A 119 10.45 -33.13 -9.59
N LYS A 120 9.66 -33.34 -10.65
CA LYS A 120 8.88 -32.27 -11.30
C LYS A 120 7.84 -31.64 -10.37
N LEU A 121 7.16 -32.43 -9.54
CA LEU A 121 6.24 -31.92 -8.52
C LEU A 121 6.97 -31.06 -7.50
N PHE A 122 8.12 -31.51 -6.99
CA PHE A 122 8.94 -30.73 -6.06
C PHE A 122 9.48 -29.44 -6.70
N GLU A 123 9.93 -29.48 -7.96
CA GLU A 123 10.34 -28.28 -8.71
C GLU A 123 9.18 -27.29 -8.91
N VAL A 124 7.96 -27.78 -9.19
CA VAL A 124 6.76 -26.95 -9.33
C VAL A 124 6.35 -26.38 -7.97
N GLU A 125 6.40 -27.16 -6.90
CA GLU A 125 6.11 -26.72 -5.54
C GLU A 125 7.13 -25.67 -5.05
N ASP A 126 8.42 -25.87 -5.34
CA ASP A 126 9.48 -24.90 -5.05
C ASP A 126 9.31 -23.61 -5.88
N LYS A 127 8.98 -23.72 -7.18
CA LYS A 127 8.61 -22.56 -8.01
C LYS A 127 7.38 -21.84 -7.44
N LEU A 128 6.38 -22.57 -6.95
CA LEU A 128 5.18 -22.00 -6.33
C LEU A 128 5.49 -21.33 -4.97
N LYS A 129 6.34 -21.93 -4.14
CA LYS A 129 6.82 -21.32 -2.88
C LYS A 129 7.68 -20.08 -3.14
N LYS A 130 8.54 -20.09 -4.16
CA LYS A 130 9.37 -18.93 -4.54
C LYS A 130 8.54 -17.80 -5.15
N THR A 131 7.56 -18.11 -6.01
CA THR A 131 6.66 -17.10 -6.59
C THR A 131 5.63 -16.58 -5.59
N GLY A 132 5.06 -17.47 -4.76
CA GLY A 132 4.18 -17.12 -3.64
C GLY A 132 4.89 -16.29 -2.58
N GLY A 133 6.10 -16.69 -2.17
CA GLY A 133 6.93 -15.94 -1.22
C GLY A 133 7.36 -14.56 -1.74
N LYS A 134 7.71 -14.45 -3.04
CA LYS A 134 7.93 -13.13 -3.67
C LYS A 134 6.66 -12.27 -3.66
N LYS A 135 5.53 -12.81 -4.14
CA LYS A 135 4.24 -12.10 -4.14
C LYS A 135 3.76 -11.68 -2.74
N ASN A 136 3.99 -12.51 -1.72
CA ASN A 136 3.58 -12.24 -0.33
C ASN A 136 4.53 -11.26 0.41
N ASN A 137 5.79 -11.14 -0.03
CA ASN A 137 6.68 -10.06 0.41
C ASN A 137 6.38 -8.74 -0.31
N GLU A 138 5.94 -8.82 -1.57
CA GLU A 138 5.58 -7.67 -2.40
C GLU A 138 4.16 -7.16 -2.14
N ALA A 139 3.26 -7.96 -1.54
CA ALA A 139 1.92 -7.54 -1.16
C ALA A 139 1.57 -7.97 0.28
N VAL A 140 1.31 -6.98 1.14
CA VAL A 140 0.88 -7.20 2.53
C VAL A 140 -0.64 -7.18 2.56
N GLY A 141 -1.27 -8.26 3.01
CA GLY A 141 -2.74 -8.37 3.06
C GLY A 141 -3.42 -8.31 1.68
N GLY A 142 -2.71 -8.69 0.60
CA GLY A 142 -3.20 -8.60 -0.78
C GLY A 142 -3.02 -7.23 -1.44
N ILE A 143 -2.58 -6.21 -0.70
CA ILE A 143 -2.29 -4.87 -1.24
C ILE A 143 -0.78 -4.78 -1.54
N PRO A 144 -0.36 -4.39 -2.77
CA PRO A 144 1.05 -4.20 -3.07
C PRO A 144 1.73 -3.23 -2.11
N ARG A 145 2.89 -3.60 -1.59
CA ARG A 145 3.67 -2.84 -0.60
C ARG A 145 4.08 -1.46 -1.12
N SER A 146 4.36 -1.34 -2.42
CA SER A 146 4.61 -0.07 -3.10
C SER A 146 3.38 0.84 -3.22
N TRP A 147 2.16 0.30 -3.08
CA TRP A 147 0.94 1.09 -2.96
C TRP A 147 0.72 1.54 -1.52
N LEU A 148 0.96 0.66 -0.55
CA LEU A 148 0.91 1.01 0.88
C LEU A 148 1.96 2.07 1.25
N GLU A 149 3.17 1.97 0.72
CA GLU A 149 4.25 2.94 0.92
C GLU A 149 3.92 4.30 0.28
N ARG A 150 3.37 4.31 -0.95
CA ARG A 150 2.88 5.54 -1.58
C ARG A 150 1.70 6.15 -0.82
N ALA A 151 0.74 5.35 -0.36
CA ALA A 151 -0.39 5.81 0.43
C ALA A 151 0.06 6.42 1.77
N THR A 152 0.99 5.78 2.48
CA THR A 152 1.52 6.31 3.75
C THR A 152 2.43 7.52 3.55
N LYS A 153 3.13 7.64 2.42
CA LYS A 153 3.87 8.86 2.04
C LYS A 153 2.90 10.01 1.75
N LEU A 154 1.89 9.80 0.90
CA LEU A 154 0.87 10.78 0.59
C LEU A 154 0.08 11.22 1.84
N ALA A 155 -0.21 10.31 2.77
CA ALA A 155 -0.86 10.65 4.04
C ALA A 155 0.02 11.57 4.91
N ARG A 156 1.34 11.35 4.95
CA ARG A 156 2.29 12.23 5.66
C ARG A 156 2.43 13.60 4.99
N GLU A 157 2.49 13.64 3.67
CA GLU A 157 2.53 14.89 2.90
C GLU A 157 1.24 15.71 3.10
N LEU A 158 0.07 15.05 3.08
CA LEU A 158 -1.22 15.68 3.33
C LEU A 158 -1.30 16.27 4.74
N GLU A 159 -0.82 15.56 5.76
CA GLU A 159 -0.79 16.10 7.12
C GLU A 159 0.16 17.29 7.27
N HIS A 160 1.37 17.21 6.69
CA HIS A 160 2.29 18.34 6.63
C HIS A 160 1.67 19.59 5.96
N TYR A 161 0.95 19.43 4.84
CA TYR A 161 0.27 20.55 4.19
C TYR A 161 -0.92 21.12 5.00
N LYS A 162 -1.61 20.31 5.82
CA LYS A 162 -2.60 20.82 6.77
C LYS A 162 -1.95 21.64 7.88
N GLU A 163 -0.89 21.11 8.49
CA GLU A 163 -0.14 21.80 9.55
C GLU A 163 0.41 23.14 9.03
N GLU A 164 0.94 23.16 7.81
CA GLU A 164 1.39 24.38 7.13
C GLU A 164 0.24 25.35 6.86
N SER A 165 -0.92 24.88 6.38
CA SER A 165 -2.11 25.73 6.18
C SER A 165 -2.55 26.38 7.49
N ILE A 166 -2.69 25.60 8.57
CA ILE A 166 -3.10 26.09 9.89
C ILE A 166 -2.09 27.13 10.42
N ARG A 167 -0.79 26.91 10.19
CA ARG A 167 0.27 27.86 10.57
C ARG A 167 0.17 29.17 9.78
N LEU A 168 -0.05 29.10 8.47
CA LEU A 168 -0.21 30.26 7.60
C LEU A 168 -1.49 31.04 7.92
N ASP A 169 -2.60 30.34 8.19
CA ASP A 169 -3.87 30.95 8.58
C ASP A 169 -3.72 31.72 9.92
N ALA A 170 -3.03 31.13 10.91
CA ALA A 170 -2.77 31.79 12.19
C ALA A 170 -1.88 33.04 12.06
N GLU A 171 -0.82 32.98 11.23
CA GLU A 171 0.04 34.15 10.97
C GLU A 171 -0.68 35.22 10.14
N ASN A 172 -1.52 34.83 9.19
CA ASN A 172 -2.35 35.75 8.41
C ASN A 172 -3.41 36.44 9.29
N GLU A 173 -4.02 35.72 10.23
CA GLU A 173 -4.91 36.31 11.24
C GLU A 173 -4.16 37.30 12.15
N ARG A 174 -2.92 36.96 12.56
CA ARG A 174 -2.05 37.85 13.33
C ARG A 174 -1.70 39.13 12.56
N LEU A 175 -1.29 39.00 11.29
CA LEU A 175 -0.98 40.13 10.42
C LEU A 175 -2.21 40.97 10.11
N THR A 176 -3.39 40.36 9.97
CA THR A 176 -4.66 41.07 9.78
C THR A 176 -5.00 41.89 11.02
N LYS A 177 -4.88 41.32 12.24
CA LYS A 177 -5.06 42.05 13.51
C LYS A 177 -4.05 43.20 13.67
N GLU A 178 -2.81 42.99 13.26
CA GLU A 178 -1.78 44.04 13.30
C GLU A 178 -2.06 45.16 12.28
N SER A 179 -2.49 44.82 11.07
CA SER A 179 -2.89 45.77 10.03
C SER A 179 -4.08 46.63 10.48
N THR A 180 -5.14 46.03 11.03
CA THR A 180 -6.30 46.80 11.54
C THR A 180 -5.93 47.67 12.73
N ARG A 181 -5.05 47.21 13.63
CA ARG A 181 -4.49 48.03 14.72
C ARG A 181 -3.73 49.25 14.18
N LEU A 182 -2.79 49.04 13.25
CA LEU A 182 -1.99 50.12 12.66
C LEU A 182 -2.86 51.10 11.86
N GLN A 183 -3.90 50.63 11.17
CA GLN A 183 -4.89 51.49 10.52
C GLN A 183 -5.66 52.35 11.55
N ALA A 184 -6.07 51.79 12.70
CA ALA A 184 -6.73 52.57 13.74
C ALA A 184 -5.79 53.60 14.38
N GLU A 185 -4.54 53.23 14.67
CA GLU A 185 -3.49 54.15 15.16
C GLU A 185 -3.24 55.29 14.15
N TYR A 186 -3.18 54.97 12.86
CA TYR A 186 -3.02 55.97 11.78
C TYR A 186 -4.21 56.95 11.70
N HIS A 187 -5.45 56.47 11.73
CA HIS A 187 -6.63 57.34 11.69
C HIS A 187 -6.70 58.25 12.93
N SER A 188 -6.36 57.73 14.11
CA SER A 188 -6.26 58.55 15.33
C SER A 188 -5.24 59.68 15.17
N HIS A 189 -4.08 59.41 14.55
CA HIS A 189 -3.09 60.43 14.27
C HIS A 189 -3.51 61.43 13.18
N GLU A 190 -4.28 61.01 12.17
CA GLU A 190 -4.89 61.96 11.23
C GLU A 190 -5.87 62.91 11.91
N ASP A 191 -6.69 62.41 12.83
CA ASP A 191 -7.65 63.23 13.59
C ASP A 191 -6.95 64.17 14.58
N ASP A 192 -5.86 63.72 15.24
CA ASP A 192 -4.98 64.59 16.04
C ASP A 192 -4.39 65.72 15.19
N VAL A 193 -3.89 65.42 13.98
CA VAL A 193 -3.35 66.42 13.05
C VAL A 193 -4.42 67.42 12.63
N ARG A 194 -5.62 66.96 12.23
CA ARG A 194 -6.75 67.84 11.87
C ARG A 194 -7.18 68.75 13.03
N TYR A 195 -7.15 68.23 14.26
CA TYR A 195 -7.45 68.99 15.46
C TYR A 195 -6.38 70.06 15.75
N LEU A 196 -5.10 69.72 15.64
CA LEU A 196 -3.98 70.66 15.80
C LEU A 196 -3.96 71.73 14.69
N GLU A 197 -4.26 71.36 13.44
CA GLU A 197 -4.42 72.32 12.34
C GLU A 197 -5.57 73.29 12.61
N SER A 198 -6.70 72.79 13.11
CA SER A 198 -7.87 73.61 13.49
C SER A 198 -7.53 74.60 14.61
N GLN A 199 -6.82 74.15 15.65
CA GLN A 199 -6.31 75.02 16.71
C GLN A 199 -5.32 76.07 16.18
N LEU A 200 -4.38 75.66 15.32
CA LEU A 200 -3.40 76.57 14.71
C LEU A 200 -4.09 77.66 13.87
N VAL A 201 -5.13 77.31 13.13
CA VAL A 201 -5.95 78.28 12.38
C VAL A 201 -6.72 79.21 13.31
N ALA A 202 -7.27 78.72 14.42
CA ALA A 202 -7.94 79.55 15.43
C ALA A 202 -6.97 80.57 16.07
N LEU A 203 -5.81 80.11 16.55
CA LEU A 203 -4.77 80.95 17.14
C LEU A 203 -4.18 81.96 16.14
N LYS A 204 -4.08 81.59 14.84
CA LYS A 204 -3.70 82.53 13.77
C LYS A 204 -4.75 83.62 13.58
N LYS A 205 -6.05 83.27 13.56
CA LYS A 205 -7.15 84.24 13.46
C LYS A 205 -7.18 85.19 14.67
N GLU A 206 -6.98 84.66 15.87
CA GLU A 206 -6.90 85.46 17.09
C GLU A 206 -5.68 86.39 17.09
N ASN A 207 -4.50 85.90 16.71
CA ASN A 207 -3.30 86.75 16.59
C ASN A 207 -3.48 87.87 15.55
N LEU A 208 -4.14 87.59 14.42
CA LEU A 208 -4.46 88.62 13.43
C LEU A 208 -5.43 89.65 13.99
N LYS A 209 -6.45 89.22 14.76
CA LYS A 209 -7.36 90.12 15.47
C LYS A 209 -6.61 90.98 16.48
N LEU A 210 -5.82 90.39 17.37
CA LEU A 210 -5.04 91.11 18.40
C LEU A 210 -3.99 92.07 17.80
N LYS A 211 -3.44 91.77 16.63
CA LYS A 211 -2.59 92.71 15.87
C LYS A 211 -3.39 93.90 15.37
N LYS A 212 -4.55 93.66 14.74
CA LYS A 212 -5.45 94.72 14.31
C LYS A 212 -5.93 95.57 15.50
N ASP A 213 -6.37 94.94 16.59
CA ASP A 213 -6.81 95.63 17.81
C ASP A 213 -5.66 96.49 18.40
N ARG A 214 -4.40 96.06 18.28
CA ARG A 214 -3.22 96.88 18.63
C ARG A 214 -2.96 98.03 17.66
N GLU A 215 -3.12 97.84 16.37
CA GLU A 215 -2.99 98.89 15.34
C GLU A 215 -4.10 99.95 15.50
N ASP A 216 -5.34 99.51 15.71
CA ASP A 216 -6.48 100.37 16.01
C ASP A 216 -6.26 101.14 17.34
N ALA A 217 -5.79 100.48 18.40
CA ALA A 217 -5.44 101.16 19.65
C ALA A 217 -4.26 102.14 19.49
N ALA A 218 -3.25 101.82 18.68
CA ALA A 218 -2.13 102.71 18.41
C ALA A 218 -2.56 103.94 17.59
N THR A 219 -3.42 103.77 16.58
CA THR A 219 -3.96 104.91 15.81
C THR A 219 -4.88 105.79 16.66
N VAL A 220 -5.71 105.21 17.53
CA VAL A 220 -6.50 105.97 18.52
C VAL A 220 -5.58 106.72 19.51
N SER A 221 -4.52 106.08 20.00
CA SER A 221 -3.54 106.71 20.91
C SER A 221 -2.80 107.88 20.24
N MET A 222 -2.31 107.71 19.00
CA MET A 222 -1.71 108.80 18.22
C MET A 222 -2.71 109.94 17.96
N ARG A 223 -3.95 109.60 17.60
CA ARG A 223 -5.01 110.60 17.36
C ARG A 223 -5.38 111.36 18.64
N ALA A 224 -5.44 110.68 19.77
CA ALA A 224 -5.62 111.28 21.08
C ALA A 224 -4.44 112.20 21.42
N PHE A 225 -3.19 111.74 21.26
CA PHE A 225 -1.98 112.53 21.50
C PHE A 225 -1.93 113.83 20.66
N LEU A 226 -2.22 113.75 19.36
CA LEU A 226 -2.33 114.91 18.48
C LEU A 226 -3.45 115.87 18.90
N ALA A 227 -4.59 115.33 19.38
CA ALA A 227 -5.66 116.14 19.96
C ALA A 227 -5.26 116.78 21.32
N THR A 228 -4.46 116.09 22.15
CA THR A 228 -3.95 116.66 23.41
C THR A 228 -2.92 117.75 23.17
N ASP A 229 -2.13 117.68 22.10
CA ASP A 229 -1.15 118.72 21.74
C ASP A 229 -1.86 120.01 21.28
N HIS A 230 -2.96 119.88 20.52
CA HIS A 230 -3.87 121.00 20.24
C HIS A 230 -4.58 121.54 21.50
N SER A 231 -4.90 120.69 22.48
CA SER A 231 -5.54 121.12 23.74
C SER A 231 -4.55 121.77 24.73
N LYS A 232 -3.30 121.28 24.81
CA LYS A 232 -2.23 121.86 25.65
C LYS A 232 -1.79 123.25 25.19
N ARG A 233 -2.00 123.59 23.91
CA ARG A 233 -1.80 124.96 23.41
C ARG A 233 -2.93 125.93 23.79
N GLN A 234 -3.96 125.46 24.52
CA GLN A 234 -5.15 126.25 24.87
C GLN A 234 -5.56 126.18 26.35
N ARG A 235 -4.83 125.46 27.22
CA ARG A 235 -5.16 125.41 28.65
C ARG A 235 -3.93 125.23 29.56
N SER A 236 -3.43 126.36 30.07
CA SER A 236 -2.33 126.44 31.03
C SER A 236 -2.72 127.32 32.24
N GLN A 237 -3.26 126.67 33.27
CA GLN A 237 -3.55 127.05 34.67
C GLN A 237 -4.39 125.86 35.20
N GLU A 238 -4.21 125.29 36.40
CA GLU A 238 -3.64 125.80 37.67
C GLU A 238 -3.05 124.62 38.52
N GLU A 239 -2.66 124.88 39.77
CA GLU A 239 -1.94 124.05 40.79
C GLU A 239 -2.43 122.59 41.09
N GLU A 240 -1.73 121.70 41.84
CA GLU A 240 -0.99 121.88 43.12
C GLU A 240 0.11 120.79 43.40
N ARG A 241 0.73 120.77 44.60
CA ARG A 241 2.03 120.11 44.93
C ARG A 241 1.98 119.14 46.18
N PRO A 242 3.06 118.76 46.94
CA PRO A 242 3.40 117.35 47.25
C PRO A 242 3.42 116.98 48.77
N PRO A 243 3.75 115.72 49.16
CA PRO A 243 5.14 115.29 49.43
C PRO A 243 5.41 113.85 48.85
N ALA A 244 6.34 112.97 49.25
CA ALA A 244 7.33 112.87 50.34
C ALA A 244 8.55 111.98 49.95
N GLU A 245 9.36 111.54 50.93
CA GLU A 245 10.48 110.57 50.83
C GLU A 245 10.04 109.12 51.19
N ASP A 246 10.83 108.10 50.82
CA ASP A 246 11.60 107.23 51.77
C ASP A 246 12.42 106.17 50.96
N GLY A 247 13.43 105.56 51.57
CA GLY A 247 14.39 104.66 50.91
C GLY A 247 14.31 103.17 51.32
N SER A 248 15.47 102.51 51.23
CA SER A 248 15.77 101.17 51.80
C SER A 248 15.13 99.93 51.16
N LYS A 249 15.91 99.21 50.33
CA LYS A 249 16.04 97.71 50.32
C LYS A 249 17.04 97.20 49.24
N PRO A 250 18.32 96.94 49.58
CA PRO A 250 19.30 96.40 48.63
C PRO A 250 19.61 94.90 48.84
N GLN A 251 18.59 94.07 49.10
CA GLN A 251 18.79 92.64 49.46
C GLN A 251 17.93 91.62 48.69
N GLU A 252 16.70 91.94 48.30
CA GLU A 252 15.82 91.03 47.53
C GLU A 252 16.23 90.91 46.05
N SER A 253 16.80 91.97 45.45
CA SER A 253 17.26 91.97 44.05
C SER A 253 18.40 90.98 43.78
N LYS A 254 19.35 90.85 44.71
CA LYS A 254 20.49 89.93 44.56
C LYS A 254 20.07 88.46 44.59
N GLN A 255 19.10 88.10 45.44
CA GLN A 255 18.57 86.73 45.49
C GLN A 255 17.80 86.39 44.21
N MET A 256 17.01 87.33 43.68
CA MET A 256 16.28 87.15 42.43
C MET A 256 17.21 87.02 41.20
N GLU A 257 18.32 87.78 41.17
CA GLU A 257 19.37 87.62 40.15
C GLU A 257 20.11 86.29 40.28
N GLU A 258 20.45 85.86 41.49
CA GLU A 258 21.15 84.59 41.74
C GLU A 258 20.28 83.37 41.36
N GLU A 259 18.98 83.38 41.68
CA GLU A 259 18.03 82.37 41.22
C GLU A 259 17.85 82.40 39.69
N ALA A 260 17.79 83.57 39.07
CA ALA A 260 17.72 83.69 37.61
C ALA A 260 18.97 83.12 36.92
N TYR A 261 20.17 83.41 37.43
CA TYR A 261 21.42 82.82 36.94
C TYR A 261 21.46 81.29 37.13
N ALA A 262 21.03 80.78 38.30
CA ALA A 262 20.94 79.35 38.54
C ALA A 262 19.94 78.66 37.59
N GLN A 263 18.83 79.31 37.26
CA GLN A 263 17.84 78.81 36.31
C GLN A 263 18.37 78.82 34.87
N ILE A 264 19.08 79.88 34.46
CA ILE A 264 19.78 79.96 33.17
C ILE A 264 20.82 78.84 33.04
N GLU A 265 21.59 78.55 34.09
CA GLU A 265 22.62 77.51 34.04
C GLU A 265 22.01 76.10 33.94
N LYS A 266 20.92 75.81 34.68
CA LYS A 266 20.13 74.58 34.48
C LYS A 266 19.64 74.44 33.03
N VAL A 267 19.16 75.53 32.43
CA VAL A 267 18.72 75.55 31.02
C VAL A 267 19.89 75.32 30.06
N LYS A 268 21.06 75.94 30.28
CA LYS A 268 22.27 75.67 29.46
C LYS A 268 22.74 74.23 29.55
N VAL A 269 22.75 73.63 30.75
CA VAL A 269 23.10 72.21 30.95
C VAL A 269 22.09 71.31 30.24
N SER A 270 20.80 71.62 30.32
CA SER A 270 19.75 70.90 29.59
C SER A 270 19.91 71.01 28.07
N ILE A 271 20.13 72.22 27.54
CA ILE A 271 20.42 72.45 26.12
C ILE A 271 21.68 71.71 25.67
N SER A 272 22.74 71.67 26.48
CA SER A 272 23.96 70.95 26.17
C SER A 272 23.74 69.44 26.14
N ARG A 273 22.94 68.89 27.08
CA ARG A 273 22.52 67.48 27.07
C ARG A 273 21.68 67.14 25.85
N MET A 274 20.70 67.98 25.50
CA MET A 274 19.85 67.80 24.30
C MET A 274 20.67 67.89 23.01
N ARG A 275 21.61 68.84 22.90
CA ARG A 275 22.54 68.94 21.76
C ARG A 275 23.41 67.70 21.63
N LYS A 276 23.92 67.16 22.74
CA LYS A 276 24.69 65.91 22.74
C LYS A 276 23.84 64.73 22.27
N LEU A 277 22.62 64.56 22.81
CA LEU A 277 21.69 63.52 22.37
C LEU A 277 21.36 63.63 20.87
N ILE A 278 21.16 64.85 20.35
CA ILE A 278 20.91 65.07 18.92
C ILE A 278 22.13 64.67 18.07
N GLU A 279 23.35 64.94 18.53
CA GLU A 279 24.55 64.58 17.77
C GLU A 279 24.89 63.08 17.88
N ASP A 280 24.64 62.46 19.03
CA ASP A 280 24.71 61.00 19.22
C ASP A 280 23.70 60.29 18.28
N GLU A 281 22.47 60.79 18.16
CA GLU A 281 21.46 60.19 17.28
C GLU A 281 21.71 60.48 15.80
N ARG A 282 22.35 61.61 15.46
CA ARG A 282 22.90 61.86 14.12
C ARG A 282 24.05 60.91 13.80
N ALA A 283 24.93 60.61 14.76
CA ALA A 283 26.00 59.64 14.58
C ALA A 283 25.44 58.23 14.34
N ARG A 284 24.48 57.78 15.16
CA ARG A 284 23.75 56.51 14.94
C ARG A 284 23.03 56.47 13.59
N LEU A 285 22.38 57.56 13.16
CA LEU A 285 21.75 57.63 11.85
C LEU A 285 22.76 57.52 10.68
N ARG A 286 23.97 58.07 10.82
CA ARG A 286 25.05 57.85 9.83
C ARG A 286 25.49 56.38 9.85
N GLU A 287 25.70 55.81 11.02
CA GLU A 287 26.12 54.41 11.20
C GLU A 287 25.09 53.44 10.58
N VAL A 288 23.80 53.55 10.94
CA VAL A 288 22.70 52.74 10.39
C VAL A 288 22.61 52.90 8.87
N ARG A 289 22.76 54.10 8.31
CA ARG A 289 22.80 54.30 6.85
C ARG A 289 23.99 53.60 6.21
N THR A 290 25.18 53.67 6.81
CA THR A 290 26.36 52.96 6.27
C THR A 290 26.23 51.44 6.38
N ALA A 291 25.61 50.93 7.45
CA ALA A 291 25.32 49.51 7.60
C ALA A 291 24.30 49.03 6.56
N HIS A 292 23.22 49.79 6.33
CA HIS A 292 22.21 49.47 5.32
C HIS A 292 22.77 49.50 3.89
N VAL A 293 23.65 50.45 3.55
CA VAL A 293 24.32 50.47 2.25
C VAL A 293 25.25 49.26 2.06
N LYS A 294 25.97 48.83 3.10
CA LYS A 294 26.79 47.61 3.07
C LYS A 294 25.94 46.35 2.90
N GLU A 295 24.79 46.28 3.57
CA GLU A 295 23.83 45.17 3.46
C GLU A 295 23.13 45.13 2.09
N LEU A 296 22.89 46.28 1.46
CA LEU A 296 22.44 46.32 0.07
C LEU A 296 23.54 45.84 -0.90
N ALA A 297 24.79 46.23 -0.68
CA ALA A 297 25.92 45.77 -1.50
C ALA A 297 26.12 44.25 -1.40
N SER A 298 26.15 43.68 -0.20
CA SER A 298 26.26 42.22 0.00
C SER A 298 25.09 41.45 -0.63
N ARG A 299 23.87 42.00 -0.58
CA ARG A 299 22.71 41.44 -1.28
C ARG A 299 22.88 41.48 -2.80
N THR A 300 23.40 42.56 -3.38
CA THR A 300 23.65 42.62 -4.83
C THR A 300 24.76 41.68 -5.29
N GLU A 301 25.81 41.47 -4.49
CA GLU A 301 26.85 40.48 -4.77
C GLU A 301 26.30 39.05 -4.73
N LEU A 302 25.50 38.72 -3.71
CA LEU A 302 24.83 37.42 -3.59
C LEU A 302 23.82 37.21 -4.73
N GLU A 303 23.05 38.23 -5.11
CA GLU A 303 22.12 38.16 -6.23
C GLU A 303 22.86 37.91 -7.55
N SER A 304 24.00 38.58 -7.79
CA SER A 304 24.85 38.32 -8.96
C SER A 304 25.34 36.89 -8.98
N PHE A 305 25.91 36.40 -7.88
CA PHE A 305 26.38 35.02 -7.75
C PHE A 305 25.27 33.99 -8.00
N LEU A 306 24.04 34.27 -7.55
CA LEU A 306 22.88 33.43 -7.82
C LEU A 306 22.43 33.44 -9.27
N ARG A 307 22.47 34.60 -9.93
CA ARG A 307 22.18 34.72 -11.37
C ARG A 307 23.21 33.95 -12.18
N ASP A 308 24.48 33.97 -11.79
CA ASP A 308 25.56 33.20 -12.44
C ASP A 308 25.38 31.69 -12.25
N CYS A 309 25.14 31.22 -11.02
CA CYS A 309 24.82 29.82 -10.73
C CYS A 309 23.59 29.32 -11.51
N LEU A 310 22.51 30.11 -11.57
CA LEU A 310 21.31 29.77 -12.35
C LEU A 310 21.58 29.77 -13.86
N ALA A 311 22.42 30.69 -14.35
CA ALA A 311 22.83 30.71 -15.74
C ALA A 311 23.64 29.45 -16.10
N ASP A 312 24.53 28.98 -15.22
CA ASP A 312 25.33 27.78 -15.44
C ASP A 312 24.50 26.48 -15.36
N VAL A 313 23.56 26.37 -14.41
CA VAL A 313 22.58 25.28 -14.39
C VAL A 313 21.74 25.29 -15.67
N LYS A 314 21.31 26.47 -16.14
CA LYS A 314 20.56 26.61 -17.40
C LYS A 314 21.41 26.18 -18.62
N LYS A 315 22.70 26.53 -18.66
CA LYS A 315 23.65 26.07 -19.69
C LYS A 315 23.80 24.53 -19.66
N GLN A 316 23.94 23.93 -18.48
CA GLN A 316 24.01 22.48 -18.31
C GLN A 316 22.73 21.78 -18.78
N ILE A 317 21.54 22.29 -18.42
CA ILE A 317 20.25 21.75 -18.88
C ILE A 317 20.12 21.87 -20.40
N THR A 318 20.52 22.99 -21.01
CA THR A 318 20.48 23.13 -22.47
C THR A 318 21.48 22.20 -23.17
N ARG A 319 22.68 22.02 -22.61
CA ARG A 319 23.68 21.09 -23.14
C ARG A 319 23.17 19.64 -23.06
N HIS A 320 22.65 19.22 -21.91
CA HIS A 320 22.09 17.89 -21.72
C HIS A 320 20.87 17.62 -22.60
N LYS A 321 20.02 18.63 -22.85
CA LYS A 321 18.93 18.52 -23.83
C LYS A 321 19.44 18.35 -25.26
N MET A 322 20.52 19.03 -25.64
CA MET A 322 21.11 18.90 -26.97
C MET A 322 21.79 17.53 -27.14
N GLU A 323 22.59 17.09 -26.16
CA GLU A 323 23.20 15.75 -26.10
C GLU A 323 22.13 14.63 -26.11
N SER A 324 21.00 14.82 -25.42
CA SER A 324 19.87 13.89 -25.43
C SER A 324 19.16 13.84 -26.80
N LEU A 325 18.95 14.99 -27.44
CA LEU A 325 18.39 15.06 -28.79
C LEU A 325 19.31 14.41 -29.84
N ASP A 326 20.62 14.57 -29.73
CA ASP A 326 21.59 13.91 -30.61
C ASP A 326 21.59 12.37 -30.42
N LYS A 327 21.51 11.88 -29.18
CA LYS A 327 21.32 10.45 -28.89
C LYS A 327 19.99 9.90 -29.45
N ILE A 328 18.92 10.68 -29.40
CA ILE A 328 17.61 10.32 -29.99
C ILE A 328 17.67 10.32 -31.52
N ALA A 329 18.43 11.24 -32.14
CA ALA A 329 18.67 11.24 -33.58
C ALA A 329 19.47 10.01 -34.04
N GLN A 330 20.49 9.60 -33.27
CA GLN A 330 21.29 8.41 -33.56
C GLN A 330 20.51 7.10 -33.38
N THR A 331 19.65 7.00 -32.36
CA THR A 331 18.87 5.77 -32.08
C THR A 331 17.70 5.53 -33.04
N LYS A 332 17.24 6.54 -33.78
CA LYS A 332 16.20 6.38 -34.81
C LYS A 332 16.56 5.44 -35.98
N HIS A 333 17.83 5.05 -36.13
CA HIS A 333 18.24 4.09 -37.15
C HIS A 333 17.98 2.61 -36.79
N ASN A 334 17.66 2.28 -35.53
CA ASN A 334 17.40 0.92 -35.06
C ASN A 334 15.97 0.79 -34.50
N THR A 335 14.98 0.80 -35.38
CA THR A 335 13.57 0.59 -35.02
C THR A 335 13.27 -0.87 -34.68
N ALA A 336 12.44 -1.07 -33.63
CA ALA A 336 11.74 -2.31 -33.22
C ALA A 336 12.30 -3.10 -32.00
N SER A 337 12.42 -2.43 -30.84
CA SER A 337 12.34 -3.09 -29.50
C SER A 337 11.92 -2.09 -28.42
N SER A 338 10.69 -1.56 -28.53
CA SER A 338 10.10 -0.67 -27.52
C SER A 338 9.21 -1.48 -26.57
N LEU A 339 9.74 -1.86 -25.39
CA LEU A 339 9.00 -2.18 -24.15
C LEU A 339 9.91 -2.66 -22.98
N HIS A 340 11.17 -2.21 -22.93
CA HIS A 340 12.05 -2.46 -21.78
C HIS A 340 12.73 -1.14 -21.38
N GLU A 341 12.56 -0.72 -20.13
CA GLU A 341 13.38 0.34 -19.54
C GLU A 341 14.82 -0.19 -19.50
N THR A 342 15.72 0.36 -20.32
CA THR A 342 17.13 -0.05 -20.29
C THR A 342 17.79 0.50 -19.04
N GLU A 343 18.82 -0.19 -18.52
CA GLU A 343 19.53 0.26 -17.32
C GLU A 343 20.07 1.69 -17.47
N ASP A 344 20.47 2.08 -18.69
CA ASP A 344 20.86 3.45 -19.04
C ASP A 344 19.78 4.50 -18.71
N GLN A 345 18.50 4.22 -19.01
CA GLN A 345 17.38 5.13 -18.73
C GLN A 345 17.13 5.25 -17.22
N LYS A 346 17.35 4.16 -16.48
CA LYS A 346 17.24 4.17 -15.02
C LYS A 346 18.39 4.96 -14.40
N GLU A 347 19.63 4.76 -14.84
CA GLU A 347 20.76 5.58 -14.40
C GLU A 347 20.60 7.06 -14.79
N GLU A 348 20.06 7.37 -15.98
CA GLU A 348 19.77 8.74 -16.39
C GLU A 348 18.68 9.37 -15.50
N ARG A 349 17.64 8.60 -15.13
CA ARG A 349 16.62 9.04 -14.16
C ARG A 349 17.22 9.27 -12.77
N ASP A 350 18.06 8.36 -12.30
CA ASP A 350 18.67 8.44 -10.96
C ASP A 350 19.69 9.59 -10.89
N ARG A 351 20.45 9.86 -11.97
CA ARG A 351 21.28 11.07 -12.14
C ARG A 351 20.45 12.36 -12.16
N VAL A 352 19.29 12.38 -12.80
CA VAL A 352 18.37 13.53 -12.78
C VAL A 352 17.77 13.75 -11.38
N LEU A 353 17.43 12.68 -10.65
CA LEU A 353 16.98 12.77 -9.26
C LEU A 353 18.08 13.30 -8.33
N GLU A 354 19.32 12.83 -8.48
CA GLU A 354 20.47 13.35 -7.73
C GLU A 354 20.73 14.83 -8.03
N LEU A 355 20.62 15.24 -9.30
CA LEU A 355 20.73 16.65 -9.69
C LEU A 355 19.60 17.50 -9.09
N LEU A 356 18.35 17.02 -9.09
CA LEU A 356 17.22 17.73 -8.47
C LEU A 356 17.36 17.84 -6.94
N LEU A 357 17.83 16.78 -6.27
CA LEU A 357 18.14 16.81 -4.83
C LEU A 357 19.30 17.76 -4.50
N SER A 358 20.30 17.88 -5.40
CA SER A 358 21.37 18.87 -5.26
C SER A 358 20.83 20.30 -5.41
N GLN A 359 19.87 20.53 -6.31
CA GLN A 359 19.20 21.82 -6.49
C GLN A 359 18.31 22.18 -5.29
N GLU A 360 17.55 21.22 -4.77
CA GLU A 360 16.75 21.39 -3.55
C GLU A 360 17.63 21.81 -2.37
N ARG A 361 18.71 21.08 -2.11
CA ARG A 361 19.66 21.40 -1.03
C ARG A 361 20.32 22.78 -1.18
N VAL A 362 20.62 23.20 -2.41
CA VAL A 362 21.11 24.55 -2.69
C VAL A 362 20.02 25.59 -2.40
N ILE A 363 18.77 25.35 -2.82
CA ILE A 363 17.63 26.23 -2.52
C ILE A 363 17.41 26.34 -1.01
N THR A 364 17.47 25.24 -0.25
CA THR A 364 17.36 25.25 1.22
C THR A 364 18.46 26.09 1.86
N LEU A 365 19.73 25.84 1.50
CA LEU A 365 20.87 26.61 2.02
C LEU A 365 20.79 28.10 1.68
N LEU A 366 20.25 28.44 0.50
CA LEU A 366 20.02 29.82 0.09
C LEU A 366 18.83 30.46 0.79
N PHE A 367 17.78 29.72 1.09
CA PHE A 367 16.65 30.19 1.87
C PHE A 367 17.08 30.47 3.33
N GLU A 368 17.82 29.55 3.94
CA GLU A 368 18.43 29.72 5.27
C GLU A 368 19.43 30.89 5.34
N LYS A 369 20.10 31.23 4.24
CA LYS A 369 21.08 32.33 4.16
C LYS A 369 20.52 33.67 3.73
N THR A 370 19.47 33.71 2.89
CA THR A 370 18.78 34.95 2.51
C THR A 370 17.76 35.39 3.56
N PHE A 371 17.24 34.43 4.36
CA PHE A 371 16.41 34.67 5.53
C PHE A 371 17.09 34.11 6.80
N PRO A 372 18.19 34.72 7.28
CA PRO A 372 18.90 34.28 8.48
C PRO A 372 18.06 34.56 9.74
N ASP A 373 17.18 33.60 10.02
CA ASP A 373 16.37 33.41 11.22
C ASP A 373 15.59 34.63 11.72
N GLN A 374 14.26 34.56 11.69
CA GLN A 374 13.37 35.57 12.28
C GLN A 374 13.61 35.76 13.80
N ALA A 375 14.33 34.84 14.44
CA ALA A 375 14.86 35.04 15.80
C ALA A 375 15.79 36.26 15.94
N SER A 376 16.59 36.61 14.92
CA SER A 376 17.56 37.72 15.00
C SER A 376 16.89 39.10 15.06
N MET A 377 15.73 39.28 14.41
CA MET A 377 14.95 40.52 14.48
C MET A 377 14.34 40.80 15.86
N LYS A 378 14.33 39.83 16.78
CA LYS A 378 13.92 40.06 18.18
C LYS A 378 15.05 40.63 19.05
N LEU A 379 16.30 40.62 18.59
CA LEU A 379 17.47 41.09 19.34
C LEU A 379 17.89 42.53 18.98
N PHE A 380 17.61 43.00 17.76
CA PHE A 380 17.72 44.43 17.43
C PHE A 380 16.43 45.16 17.81
N GLY A 381 16.41 45.71 19.03
CA GLY A 381 15.22 46.34 19.61
C GLY A 381 14.66 47.50 18.78
N GLY A 382 13.47 47.29 18.22
CA GLY A 382 12.61 48.39 17.76
C GLY A 382 12.20 49.32 18.90
N PRO A 383 11.72 50.55 18.61
CA PRO A 383 11.51 51.58 19.62
C PRO A 383 10.54 51.14 20.73
N ARG A 384 11.01 51.12 21.98
CA ARG A 384 10.18 50.91 23.17
C ARG A 384 9.22 52.09 23.35
N LEU A 385 7.97 51.93 22.93
CA LEU A 385 6.87 52.76 23.42
C LEU A 385 6.61 52.40 24.89
N LYS A 386 6.94 53.35 25.77
CA LYS A 386 6.78 53.25 27.23
C LYS A 386 5.29 53.32 27.59
N ARG A 387 4.65 52.18 27.83
CA ARG A 387 3.26 52.14 28.32
C ARG A 387 3.24 52.23 29.85
N GLU A 388 3.19 53.44 30.37
CA GLU A 388 2.64 53.69 31.71
C GLU A 388 1.11 53.78 31.58
N MET A 389 0.38 52.96 32.35
CA MET A 389 -0.92 53.35 32.89
C MET A 389 -1.33 52.40 34.01
N ASP A 390 -1.80 53.00 35.10
CA ASP A 390 -2.23 52.32 36.31
C ASP A 390 -3.57 51.61 36.14
N THR A 391 -3.74 50.48 36.83
CA THR A 391 -5.08 50.00 37.24
C THR A 391 -5.02 49.48 38.66
N ASN A 392 -5.29 50.38 39.61
CA ASN A 392 -5.60 50.04 40.99
C ASN A 392 -7.13 49.97 41.16
N SER A 393 -7.71 48.77 41.23
CA SER A 393 -9.12 48.59 41.58
C SER A 393 -9.42 47.20 42.14
N THR A 394 -9.09 46.99 43.41
CA THR A 394 -9.66 45.93 44.25
C THR A 394 -11.04 46.38 44.76
N VAL A 395 -12.12 45.68 44.41
CA VAL A 395 -13.35 45.56 45.24
C VAL A 395 -13.99 44.18 45.01
N ASP A 396 -14.44 43.55 46.10
CA ASP A 396 -15.18 42.28 46.19
C ASP A 396 -16.56 42.26 45.49
N GLY A 397 -17.22 41.09 45.48
CA GLY A 397 -18.66 41.10 45.84
C GLY A 397 -19.65 40.12 45.22
N SER A 398 -19.42 38.81 45.37
CA SER A 398 -20.46 37.78 45.65
C SER A 398 -21.70 37.50 44.74
N MET A 399 -22.08 36.21 44.77
CA MET A 399 -23.45 35.64 44.72
C MET A 399 -24.45 36.05 43.61
N THR A 400 -24.84 35.05 42.82
CA THR A 400 -26.16 34.39 43.02
C THR A 400 -26.22 33.00 42.37
N GLN A 401 -27.11 32.16 42.88
CA GLN A 401 -27.39 30.77 42.49
C GLN A 401 -28.92 30.63 42.30
N THR A 402 -29.36 29.50 41.73
CA THR A 402 -30.75 29.13 41.31
C THR A 402 -31.06 29.59 39.85
N ASP A 403 -31.69 28.78 39.00
CA ASP A 403 -32.71 27.75 39.27
C ASP A 403 -32.50 26.33 38.72
N LYS A 404 -33.22 25.38 39.32
CA LYS A 404 -33.45 24.01 38.83
C LYS A 404 -34.88 23.88 38.30
N VAL A 405 -35.06 23.29 37.11
CA VAL A 405 -36.31 22.60 36.76
C VAL A 405 -36.00 21.15 36.40
N ARG A 406 -36.93 20.25 36.74
CA ARG A 406 -36.68 18.83 37.02
C ARG A 406 -37.71 17.94 36.32
N THR A 407 -37.24 17.15 35.36
CA THR A 407 -37.87 15.90 34.88
C THR A 407 -36.74 14.98 34.37
N GLY A 408 -36.73 13.66 34.58
CA GLY A 408 -37.55 12.84 35.48
C GLY A 408 -37.65 11.40 34.98
N TYR A 409 -37.00 10.46 35.69
CA TYR A 409 -37.17 8.97 35.57
C TYR A 409 -36.73 8.32 34.24
N VAL A 410 -36.38 7.03 34.13
CA VAL A 410 -35.71 6.02 35.00
C VAL A 410 -35.29 4.85 34.06
N ASN A 411 -34.44 3.91 34.53
CA ASN A 411 -34.15 2.53 34.03
C ASN A 411 -34.95 1.99 32.81
N GLN A 412 -34.38 1.15 31.93
CA GLN A 412 -33.84 -0.16 32.34
C GLN A 412 -32.99 -0.85 31.25
N GLN A 413 -32.15 -1.80 31.66
CA GLN A 413 -31.43 -2.74 30.79
C GLN A 413 -32.38 -3.77 30.15
N SER A 414 -32.15 -4.17 28.89
CA SER A 414 -31.78 -5.57 28.51
C SER A 414 -32.19 -5.99 27.09
N SER A 415 -31.34 -6.86 26.52
CA SER A 415 -31.63 -7.91 25.53
C SER A 415 -31.89 -7.58 24.04
N CYS A 416 -30.93 -8.03 23.24
CA CYS A 416 -31.09 -8.90 22.07
C CYS A 416 -32.22 -8.67 21.06
N VAL A 417 -31.85 -8.34 19.82
CA VAL A 417 -32.44 -8.93 18.60
C VAL A 417 -31.31 -9.28 17.62
N LEU A 418 -31.42 -10.47 17.02
CA LEU A 418 -30.54 -11.03 15.98
C LEU A 418 -31.10 -10.74 14.56
N CYS A 419 -30.34 -11.11 13.53
CA CYS A 419 -30.66 -11.02 12.08
C CYS A 419 -30.53 -9.58 11.51
N LEU A 420 -29.94 -9.37 10.34
CA LEU A 420 -29.70 -10.27 9.18
C LEU A 420 -28.21 -10.39 8.81
#